data_AF-A0A424SFP0-F1
#
_entry.id   AF-A0A424SFP0-F1
#
_cell.length_a   1.000
_cell.length_b   1.000
_cell.length_c   1.000
_cell.angle_alpha   90.00
_cell.angle_beta   90.00
_cell.angle_gamma   90.00
#
_symmetry.space_group_name_H-M   'P 1'
#
loop_
_entity.id
_entity.type
_entity.pdbx_description
1 polymer ?
#
loop_
_entity_poly.entity_id
_entity_poly.type
_entity_poly.pdbx_seq_one_letter_code
_entity_poly.pdbx_strand_id
1 'polypeptide(L)'
;MVEKINAFQFLSNYHHQLHVMIGEEEGDINNAFDELLTALSSNKNPELIPIKNAVMRIDQLDKEALSVKRLDYLVDYYQSGLSIQIEGVFRGYGYLESFAVEDALNLYDGLDK
;
A
#
# COMPACT_ATOMS: atom_id res chain seq x y z
N MET A 1 -13.28 7.92 2.80
CA MET A 1 -11.94 8.32 3.29
C MET A 1 -11.29 7.21 4.10
N VAL A 2 -11.98 6.64 5.10
CA VAL A 2 -11.50 5.48 5.89
C VAL A 2 -10.88 4.37 5.03
N GLU A 3 -11.52 3.99 3.91
CA GLU A 3 -10.97 2.99 2.98
C GLU A 3 -9.60 3.42 2.39
N LYS A 4 -9.41 4.70 2.06
CA LYS A 4 -8.12 5.19 1.54
C LYS A 4 -7.03 5.14 2.59
N ILE A 5 -7.34 5.56 3.82
CA ILE A 5 -6.39 5.51 4.94
C ILE A 5 -6.01 4.06 5.24
N ASN A 6 -7.00 3.16 5.30
CA ASN A 6 -6.76 1.73 5.53
C ASN A 6 -5.94 1.09 4.40
N ALA A 7 -6.14 1.49 3.15
CA ALA A 7 -5.36 0.99 2.02
C ALA A 7 -3.94 1.51 2.05
N PHE A 8 -3.75 2.79 2.36
CA PHE A 8 -2.43 3.39 2.51
C PHE A 8 -1.65 2.72 3.66
N GLN A 9 -2.28 2.51 4.82
CA GLN A 9 -1.72 1.72 5.92
C GLN A 9 -1.33 0.31 5.52
N PHE A 10 -2.22 -0.38 4.79
CA PHE A 10 -1.93 -1.72 4.29
C PHE A 10 -0.67 -1.72 3.42
N LEU A 11 -0.57 -0.79 2.46
CA LEU A 11 0.59 -0.72 1.58
C LEU A 11 1.87 -0.39 2.34
N SER A 12 1.82 0.52 3.32
CA SER A 12 2.96 0.80 4.20
C SER A 12 3.43 -0.43 4.98
N ASN A 13 2.49 -1.21 5.52
CA ASN A 13 2.81 -2.41 6.31
C ASN A 13 3.44 -3.54 5.48
N TYR A 14 3.10 -3.63 4.20
CA TYR A 14 3.57 -4.67 3.29
C TYR A 14 4.64 -4.19 2.28
N HIS A 15 5.13 -2.96 2.44
CA HIS A 15 6.14 -2.38 1.55
C HIS A 15 7.47 -3.14 1.64
N HIS A 16 7.82 -3.60 2.84
CA HIS A 16 8.98 -4.47 3.08
C HIS A 16 8.94 -5.75 2.22
N GLN A 17 7.79 -6.45 2.18
CA GLN A 17 7.63 -7.66 1.37
C GLN A 17 7.84 -7.36 -0.12
N LEU A 18 7.42 -6.19 -0.62
CA LEU A 18 7.65 -5.79 -2.01
C LEU A 18 9.14 -5.59 -2.29
N HIS A 19 9.86 -4.90 -1.40
CA HIS A 19 11.30 -4.69 -1.54
C HIS A 19 12.11 -6.00 -1.47
N VAL A 20 11.69 -6.96 -0.65
CA VAL A 20 12.24 -8.34 -0.67
C VAL A 20 11.99 -8.99 -2.04
N MET A 21 10.79 -8.82 -2.61
CA MET A 21 10.44 -9.43 -3.90
C MET A 21 11.27 -8.90 -5.08
N ILE A 22 11.66 -7.61 -5.07
CA ILE A 22 12.55 -7.03 -6.08
C ILE A 22 14.05 -7.16 -5.74
N GLY A 23 14.38 -7.75 -4.59
CA GLY A 23 15.76 -7.97 -4.15
C GLY A 23 16.48 -6.72 -3.66
N GLU A 24 15.75 -5.68 -3.26
CA GLU A 24 16.31 -4.50 -2.59
C GLU A 24 16.58 -4.75 -1.09
N GLU A 25 15.83 -5.67 -0.49
CA GLU A 25 15.99 -6.09 0.90
C GLU A 25 16.27 -7.59 1.00
N GLU A 26 16.98 -8.01 2.05
CA GLU A 26 17.28 -9.43 2.29
C GLU A 26 16.00 -10.19 2.71
N GLY A 27 15.74 -11.33 2.07
CA GLY A 27 14.61 -12.19 2.42
C GLY A 27 14.36 -13.30 1.41
N ASP A 28 13.37 -14.15 1.71
CA ASP A 28 12.89 -15.18 0.79
C ASP A 28 11.72 -14.63 -0.05
N ILE A 29 11.91 -14.63 -1.36
CA ILE A 29 10.93 -14.09 -2.31
C ILE A 29 9.59 -14.83 -2.28
N ASN A 30 9.60 -16.15 -2.07
CA ASN A 30 8.37 -16.95 -2.03
C ASN A 30 7.59 -16.62 -0.76
N ASN A 31 8.27 -16.54 0.38
CA ASN A 31 7.63 -16.18 1.64
C ASN A 31 7.06 -14.75 1.58
N ALA A 32 7.81 -13.79 1.05
CA ALA A 32 7.34 -12.41 0.90
C ALA A 32 6.10 -12.30 -0.01
N PHE A 33 6.11 -13.03 -1.12
CA PHE A 33 4.98 -13.09 -2.04
C PHE A 33 3.75 -13.75 -1.40
N ASP A 34 3.93 -14.88 -0.72
CA ASP A 34 2.83 -15.61 -0.07
C ASP A 34 2.20 -14.81 1.07
N GLU A 35 3.01 -14.10 1.87
CA GLU A 35 2.55 -13.18 2.90
C GLU A 35 1.69 -12.05 2.30
N LEU A 36 2.22 -11.37 1.27
CA LEU A 36 1.51 -10.29 0.59
C LEU A 36 0.20 -10.78 -0.05
N LEU A 37 0.24 -11.91 -0.75
CA LEU A 37 -0.93 -12.50 -1.42
C LEU A 37 -2.01 -12.92 -0.42
N THR A 38 -1.62 -13.52 0.70
CA THR A 38 -2.53 -13.91 1.77
C THR A 38 -3.20 -12.69 2.40
N ALA A 39 -2.42 -11.63 2.65
CA ALA A 39 -2.92 -10.38 3.19
C ALA A 39 -3.89 -9.67 2.23
N LEU A 40 -3.55 -9.62 0.95
CA LEU A 40 -4.42 -9.04 -0.09
C LEU A 40 -5.72 -9.84 -0.25
N SER A 41 -5.65 -11.16 -0.21
CA SER A 41 -6.82 -12.04 -0.41
C SER A 41 -7.83 -11.93 0.73
N SER A 42 -7.35 -11.70 1.96
CA SER A 42 -8.21 -11.55 3.14
C SER A 42 -8.76 -10.13 3.32
N ASN A 43 -8.13 -9.12 2.72
CA ASN A 43 -8.55 -7.73 2.83
C ASN A 43 -9.73 -7.43 1.89
N LYS A 44 -10.78 -6.75 2.36
CA LYS A 44 -11.97 -6.40 1.55
C LYS A 44 -11.99 -4.95 1.03
N ASN A 45 -10.94 -4.18 1.31
CA ASN A 45 -10.85 -2.78 0.94
C ASN A 45 -10.84 -2.60 -0.59
N PRO A 46 -11.80 -1.85 -1.18
CA PRO A 46 -11.89 -1.68 -2.63
C PRO A 46 -10.72 -0.90 -3.22
N GLU A 47 -10.04 -0.05 -2.44
CA GLU A 47 -8.87 0.70 -2.90
C GLU A 47 -7.68 -0.21 -3.23
N LEU A 48 -7.68 -1.46 -2.76
CA LEU A 48 -6.62 -2.43 -3.06
C LEU A 48 -6.87 -3.24 -4.35
N ILE A 49 -8.01 -3.06 -5.03
CA ILE A 49 -8.34 -3.78 -6.28
C ILE A 49 -7.23 -3.66 -7.35
N PRO A 50 -6.65 -2.48 -7.62
CA PRO A 50 -5.56 -2.36 -8.60
C PRO A 50 -4.35 -3.23 -8.26
N ILE A 51 -4.00 -3.29 -6.97
CA ILE A 51 -2.85 -4.05 -6.46
C ILE A 51 -3.13 -5.55 -6.55
N LYS A 52 -4.33 -6.00 -6.14
CA LYS A 52 -4.76 -7.40 -6.29
C LYS A 52 -4.69 -7.86 -7.75
N ASN A 53 -5.22 -7.04 -8.65
CA ASN A 53 -5.19 -7.34 -10.08
C ASN A 53 -3.75 -7.42 -10.61
N ALA A 54 -2.81 -6.64 -10.06
CA ALA A 54 -1.41 -6.69 -10.45
C ALA A 54 -0.68 -7.92 -9.92
N VAL A 55 -0.87 -8.26 -8.65
CA VAL A 55 -0.31 -9.48 -8.04
C VAL A 55 -0.78 -10.73 -8.78
N MET A 56 -2.07 -10.81 -9.14
CA MET A 56 -2.62 -11.94 -9.89
C MET A 56 -2.05 -12.10 -11.30
N ARG A 57 -1.34 -11.10 -11.84
CA ARG A 57 -0.67 -11.18 -13.15
C ARG A 57 0.79 -11.63 -13.04
N ILE A 58 1.31 -11.86 -11.84
CA ILE A 58 2.66 -12.40 -11.66
C ILE A 58 2.63 -13.88 -12.06
N ASP A 59 3.30 -14.16 -13.17
CA ASP A 59 3.42 -15.48 -13.79
C ASP A 59 4.73 -16.18 -13.43
N GLN A 60 5.78 -15.39 -13.17
CA GLN A 60 7.08 -15.85 -12.71
C GLN A 60 7.51 -15.04 -11.49
N LEU A 61 7.78 -15.74 -10.39
CA LEU A 61 8.29 -15.14 -9.17
C LEU A 61 9.82 -15.12 -9.19
N ASP A 62 10.37 -14.04 -9.75
CA ASP A 62 11.80 -13.78 -9.86
C ASP A 62 12.03 -12.27 -9.68
N LYS A 63 13.09 -11.88 -8.96
CA LYS A 63 13.39 -10.47 -8.69
C LYS A 63 13.69 -9.64 -9.95
N GLU A 64 14.15 -10.29 -11.01
CA GLU A 64 14.38 -9.66 -12.31
C GLU A 64 13.14 -9.70 -13.21
N ALA A 65 12.09 -10.42 -12.83
CA ALA A 65 10.87 -10.50 -13.60
C ALA A 65 10.20 -9.13 -13.70
N LEU A 66 9.86 -8.75 -14.93
CA LEU A 66 9.21 -7.48 -15.23
C LEU A 66 7.83 -7.36 -14.55
N SER A 67 7.13 -8.49 -14.34
CA SER A 67 5.83 -8.52 -13.64
C SER A 67 5.97 -8.14 -12.16
N VAL A 68 7.04 -8.57 -11.48
CA VAL A 68 7.36 -8.21 -10.10
C VAL A 68 7.75 -6.73 -9.99
N LYS A 69 8.66 -6.24 -10.85
CA LYS A 69 9.05 -4.82 -10.87
C LYS A 69 7.88 -3.88 -11.18
N ARG A 70 6.95 -4.30 -12.05
CA ARG A 70 5.74 -3.52 -12.35
C ARG A 70 4.75 -3.47 -11.18
N LEU A 71 4.68 -4.51 -10.36
CA LEU A 71 3.88 -4.49 -9.14
C LEU A 71 4.43 -3.45 -8.17
N ASP A 72 5.74 -3.47 -7.94
CA ASP A 72 6.44 -2.53 -7.09
C ASP A 72 6.18 -1.07 -7.52
N TYR A 73 6.44 -0.75 -8.80
CA TYR A 73 6.14 0.58 -9.34
C TYR A 73 4.67 0.98 -9.14
N LEU A 74 3.74 0.05 -9.39
CA LEU A 74 2.32 0.33 -9.18
C LEU A 74 2.04 0.68 -7.71
N VAL A 75 2.61 -0.07 -6.77
CA VAL A 75 2.41 0.17 -5.34
C VAL A 75 2.96 1.54 -4.95
N ASP A 76 4.17 1.90 -5.38
CA ASP A 76 4.78 3.20 -5.08
C ASP A 76 3.93 4.38 -5.55
N TYR A 77 3.50 4.32 -6.82
CA TYR A 77 2.65 5.37 -7.40
C TYR A 77 1.30 5.43 -6.71
N TYR A 78 0.70 4.27 -6.39
CA TYR A 78 -0.61 4.22 -5.76
C TYR A 78 -0.57 4.71 -4.31
N GLN A 79 0.42 4.27 -3.54
CA GLN A 79 0.65 4.69 -2.16
C GLN A 79 0.91 6.20 -2.08
N SER A 80 1.74 6.74 -2.98
CA SER A 80 1.96 8.19 -3.10
C SER A 80 0.67 8.94 -3.43
N GLY A 81 -0.14 8.41 -4.36
CA GLY A 81 -1.43 9.00 -4.70
C GLY A 81 -2.43 9.01 -3.55
N LEU A 82 -2.49 7.93 -2.77
CA LEU A 82 -3.31 7.86 -1.56
C LEU A 82 -2.85 8.88 -0.50
N SER A 83 -1.54 8.97 -0.26
CA SER A 83 -0.96 9.98 0.65
C SER A 83 -1.40 11.40 0.28
N ILE A 84 -1.25 11.80 -0.98
CA ILE A 84 -1.64 13.13 -1.45
C ILE A 84 -3.14 13.37 -1.26
N GLN A 85 -3.99 12.38 -1.53
CA GLN A 85 -5.43 12.51 -1.33
C GLN A 85 -5.82 12.66 0.14
N ILE A 86 -5.17 11.90 1.02
CA ILE A 86 -5.39 11.95 2.47
C ILE A 86 -4.94 13.32 3.00
N GLU A 87 -3.73 13.75 2.66
CA GLU A 87 -3.19 15.06 3.03
C GLU A 87 -4.07 16.21 2.52
N GLY A 88 -4.55 16.13 1.27
CA GLY A 88 -5.43 17.14 0.69
C GLY A 88 -6.71 17.34 1.49
N VAL A 89 -7.29 16.26 2.03
CA VAL A 89 -8.46 16.38 2.91
C VAL A 89 -8.09 17.02 4.24
N PHE A 90 -7.02 16.59 4.90
CA PHE A 90 -6.58 17.22 6.15
C PHE A 90 -6.27 18.72 6.00
N ARG A 91 -5.64 19.10 4.89
CA ARG A 91 -5.43 20.51 4.53
C ARG A 91 -6.75 21.27 4.39
N GLY A 92 -7.77 20.64 3.81
CA GLY A 92 -9.13 21.20 3.73
C GLY A 92 -9.77 21.48 5.10
N TYR A 93 -9.40 20.71 6.13
CA TYR A 93 -9.83 20.92 7.52
C TYR A 93 -8.89 21.80 8.35
N GLY A 94 -7.85 22.39 7.74
CA GLY A 94 -6.93 23.30 8.41
C GLY A 94 -5.74 22.64 9.10
N TYR A 95 -5.51 21.34 8.92
CA TYR A 95 -4.28 20.69 9.38
C TYR A 95 -3.14 21.04 8.43
N LEU A 96 -2.12 21.76 8.95
CA LEU A 96 -1.00 22.29 8.17
C LEU A 96 0.30 21.50 8.32
N GLU A 97 0.37 20.58 9.27
CA GLU A 97 1.52 19.70 9.50
C GLU A 97 1.39 18.39 8.71
N SER A 98 2.51 17.69 8.52
CA SER A 98 2.53 16.29 8.10
C SER A 98 2.25 15.41 9.31
N PHE A 99 1.49 14.34 9.12
CA PHE A 99 1.12 13.40 10.20
C PHE A 99 1.60 11.99 9.84
N ALA A 100 1.88 11.20 10.87
CA ALA A 100 2.23 9.80 10.70
C ALA A 100 1.00 9.02 10.21
N VAL A 101 1.24 7.94 9.47
CA VAL A 101 0.17 7.15 8.85
C VAL A 101 -0.75 6.52 9.92
N GLU A 102 -0.15 6.18 11.06
CA GLU A 102 -0.81 5.60 12.22
C GLU A 102 -1.81 6.57 12.86
N ASP A 103 -1.54 7.87 12.75
CA ASP A 103 -2.38 8.93 13.32
C ASP A 103 -3.52 9.35 12.38
N ALA A 104 -3.42 9.04 11.08
CA ALA A 104 -4.38 9.49 10.07
C ALA A 104 -5.82 9.04 10.35
N LEU A 105 -6.06 7.81 10.82
CA LEU A 105 -7.41 7.36 11.20
C LEU A 105 -7.96 8.15 12.38
N ASN A 106 -7.16 8.27 13.44
CA ASN A 106 -7.58 8.97 14.66
C ASN A 106 -7.87 10.44 14.39
N LEU A 107 -7.06 11.08 13.56
CA LEU A 107 -7.27 12.46 13.12
C LEU A 107 -8.55 12.57 12.29
N TYR A 108 -8.78 11.66 11.34
CA TYR A 108 -9.98 11.66 10.50
C TYR A 108 -11.26 11.46 11.31
N ASP A 109 -11.28 10.52 12.25
CA ASP A 109 -12.43 10.27 13.14
C ASP A 109 -12.74 11.51 14.02
N GLY A 110 -11.75 12.37 14.26
CA GLY A 110 -11.90 13.64 14.94
C GLY A 110 -12.54 14.76 14.09
N LEU A 111 -12.61 14.61 12.76
CA LEU A 111 -13.15 15.62 11.84
C LEU A 111 -14.69 15.63 11.76
N ASP A 112 -15.34 14.54 12.15
CA ASP A 112 -16.80 14.38 12.17
C ASP A 112 -17.45 14.96 13.47
N LYS A 113 -16.73 15.79 14.22
CA LYS A 113 -17.20 16.50 15.43
C LYS A 113 -17.12 18.01 15.23
#